data_AF-A0A327MDC0-F1
#
_entry.id   AF-A0A327MDC0-F1
#
_cell.length_a   1.000
_cell.length_b   1.000
_cell.length_c   1.000
_cell.angle_alpha   90.00
_cell.angle_beta   90.00
_cell.angle_gamma   90.00
#
_symmetry.space_group_name_H-M   'P 1'
#
loop_
_entity.id
_entity.type
_entity.pdbx_description
1 polymer ?
#
loop_
_entity_poly.entity_id
_entity_poly.type
_entity_poly.pdbx_seq_one_letter_code
_entity_poly.pdbx_strand_id
1 'polypeptide(L)'
;MPDRLDLLTYITGEPGPDVASPRVGDPVELRFLQGGRTIEAYSAAGQRLGRLPPAEREVIAGIVPAGLASLIGQIDALVPRPQRQGAGRIHIRVNAE
;
A
#
# COMPACT_ATOMS: atom_id res chain seq x y z
N MET A 1 -12.38 -6.72 22.59
CA MET A 1 -12.58 -6.72 21.12
C MET A 1 -11.20 -6.54 20.53
N PRO A 2 -10.77 -7.30 19.51
CA PRO A 2 -9.52 -6.93 18.85
C PRO A 2 -9.74 -5.54 18.25
N ASP A 3 -8.84 -4.62 18.53
CA ASP A 3 -8.91 -3.26 18.00
C ASP A 3 -8.79 -3.35 16.47
N ARG A 4 -9.91 -3.08 15.78
CA ARG A 4 -9.95 -2.98 14.32
C ARG A 4 -8.91 -1.97 13.87
N LEU A 5 -7.95 -2.38 13.04
CA LEU A 5 -6.96 -1.48 12.48
C LEU A 5 -7.57 -0.78 11.26
N ASP A 6 -7.86 0.52 11.39
CA ASP A 6 -8.17 1.39 10.25
C ASP A 6 -6.98 2.33 10.02
N LEU A 7 -6.27 2.12 8.91
CA LEU A 7 -5.06 2.86 8.58
C LEU A 7 -5.17 3.48 7.20
N LEU A 8 -5.04 4.80 7.14
CA LEU A 8 -4.84 5.54 5.90
C LEU A 8 -3.34 5.80 5.70
N THR A 9 -2.78 5.32 4.59
CA THR A 9 -1.39 5.54 4.21
C THR A 9 -1.29 5.79 2.70
N TYR A 10 -0.08 5.95 2.17
CA TYR A 10 0.13 6.09 0.74
C TYR A 10 1.33 5.27 0.25
N ILE A 11 1.27 4.89 -1.01
CA ILE A 11 2.34 4.20 -1.69
C ILE A 11 2.99 5.11 -2.73
N THR A 12 4.26 4.84 -2.99
CA THR A 12 5.09 5.55 -3.95
C THR A 12 5.79 4.56 -4.88
N GLY A 13 6.28 5.09 -6.00
CA GLY A 13 6.89 4.30 -7.07
C GLY A 13 5.99 4.27 -8.30
N GLU A 14 6.56 3.84 -9.42
CA GLU A 14 5.82 3.68 -10.66
C GLU A 14 5.21 2.28 -10.69
N PRO A 15 3.91 2.13 -11.01
CA PRO A 15 3.33 0.83 -11.29
C PRO A 15 4.14 0.12 -12.38
N GLY A 16 4.24 -1.22 -12.30
CA GLY A 16 4.86 -2.00 -13.36
C GLY A 16 4.22 -1.74 -14.74
N PRO A 17 4.95 -1.96 -15.85
CA PRO A 17 4.48 -1.63 -17.20
C PRO A 17 3.17 -2.34 -17.59
N ASP A 18 2.92 -3.51 -17.01
CA ASP A 18 1.73 -4.31 -17.29
C ASP A 18 0.53 -3.96 -16.38
N VAL A 19 0.71 -3.04 -15.43
CA VAL A 19 -0.35 -2.67 -14.48
C VAL A 19 -1.46 -1.91 -15.18
N ALA A 20 -2.67 -2.46 -15.15
CA ALA A 20 -3.87 -1.71 -15.53
C ALA A 20 -3.98 -0.46 -14.63
N SER A 21 -4.31 0.70 -15.22
CA SER A 21 -4.33 1.97 -14.47
C SER A 21 -5.20 1.86 -13.21
N PRO A 22 -4.62 2.05 -12.00
CA PRO A 22 -5.33 1.88 -10.75
C PRO A 22 -6.48 2.88 -10.62
N ARG A 23 -7.56 2.47 -9.94
CA ARG A 23 -8.79 3.25 -9.70
C ARG A 23 -9.13 3.30 -8.21
N VAL A 24 -9.86 4.33 -7.81
CA VAL A 24 -10.43 4.40 -6.46
C VAL A 24 -11.39 3.23 -6.25
N GLY A 25 -11.30 2.60 -5.09
CA GLY A 25 -12.03 1.39 -4.73
C GLY A 25 -11.36 0.08 -5.16
N ASP A 26 -10.29 0.14 -5.95
CA ASP A 26 -9.57 -1.09 -6.32
C ASP A 26 -8.95 -1.75 -5.09
N PRO A 27 -9.03 -3.09 -4.97
CA PRO A 27 -8.39 -3.83 -3.89
C PRO A 27 -6.87 -3.75 -4.00
N VAL A 28 -6.22 -3.64 -2.84
CA VAL A 28 -4.77 -3.60 -2.69
C VAL A 28 -4.35 -4.58 -1.61
N GLU A 29 -3.30 -5.34 -1.88
CA GLU A 29 -2.61 -6.15 -0.90
C GLU A 29 -1.26 -5.53 -0.55
N LEU A 30 -1.05 -5.22 0.72
CA LEU A 30 0.25 -4.85 1.27
C LEU A 30 0.98 -6.09 1.74
N ARG A 31 2.08 -6.45 1.08
CA ARG A 31 2.89 -7.63 1.43
C ARG A 31 4.10 -7.23 2.23
N PHE A 32 4.31 -7.91 3.36
CA PHE A 32 5.49 -7.73 4.21
C PHE A 32 6.61 -8.65 3.73
N LEU A 33 7.59 -8.07 3.07
CA LEU A 33 8.77 -8.76 2.56
C LEU A 33 9.95 -8.56 3.51
N GLN A 34 10.90 -9.51 3.47
CA GLN A 34 12.14 -9.45 4.25
C GLN A 34 11.88 -9.19 5.76
N GLY A 35 10.86 -9.85 6.32
CA GLY A 35 10.47 -9.69 7.72
C GLY A 35 9.92 -8.30 8.06
N GLY A 36 9.22 -7.64 7.12
CA GLY A 36 8.63 -6.31 7.30
C GLY A 36 9.56 -5.15 6.96
N ARG A 37 10.82 -5.43 6.58
CA ARG A 37 11.77 -4.41 6.11
C ARG A 37 11.37 -3.82 4.76
N THR A 38 10.53 -4.48 4.00
CA THR A 38 9.98 -3.92 2.77
C THR A 38 8.49 -4.19 2.76
N ILE A 39 7.68 -3.16 2.52
CA ILE A 39 6.23 -3.32 2.35
C ILE A 39 5.87 -2.85 0.95
N GLU A 40 5.45 -3.80 0.13
CA GLU A 40 5.08 -3.55 -1.27
C GLU A 40 3.58 -3.69 -1.44
N ALA A 41 3.01 -2.89 -2.33
CA ALA A 41 1.60 -2.91 -2.64
C ALA A 41 1.36 -3.59 -3.98
N TYR A 42 0.38 -4.48 -4.00
CA TYR A 42 0.00 -5.27 -5.16
C TYR A 42 -1.49 -5.10 -5.45
N SER A 43 -1.85 -5.10 -6.74
CA SER A 43 -3.24 -5.18 -7.19
C SER A 43 -3.81 -6.58 -6.95
N ALA A 44 -5.13 -6.74 -7.06
CA ALA A 44 -5.76 -8.08 -7.05
C ALA A 44 -5.25 -9.02 -8.14
N ALA A 45 -4.72 -8.47 -9.25
CA ALA A 45 -4.08 -9.26 -10.31
C ALA A 45 -2.63 -9.68 -9.97
N GLY A 46 -2.14 -9.37 -8.75
CA GLY A 46 -0.79 -9.69 -8.31
C GLY A 46 0.28 -8.77 -8.90
N GLN A 47 -0.11 -7.64 -9.48
CA GLN A 47 0.83 -6.71 -10.12
C GLN A 47 1.29 -5.64 -9.12
N ARG A 48 2.59 -5.33 -9.12
CA ARG A 48 3.15 -4.36 -8.18
C ARG A 48 2.71 -2.92 -8.53
N LEU A 49 1.99 -2.31 -7.60
CA LEU A 49 1.53 -0.92 -7.67
C LEU A 49 2.56 0.07 -7.14
N GLY A 50 3.39 -0.36 -6.19
CA GLY A 50 4.39 0.50 -5.56
C GLY A 50 4.92 -0.09 -4.26
N ARG A 51 5.46 0.79 -3.42
CA ARG A 51 5.92 0.44 -2.06
C ARG A 51 5.60 1.56 -1.09
N LEU A 52 5.54 1.22 0.19
CA LEU A 52 5.46 2.23 1.23
C LEU A 52 6.78 2.98 1.32
N PRO A 53 6.75 4.31 1.53
CA PRO A 53 7.95 5.04 1.86
C PRO A 53 8.51 4.62 3.23
N PRO A 54 9.81 4.88 3.50
CA PRO A 54 10.47 4.38 4.69
C PRO A 54 9.84 4.81 6.02
N ALA A 55 9.33 6.04 6.12
CA ALA A 55 8.74 6.56 7.35
C ALA A 55 7.42 5.82 7.69
N GLU A 56 6.55 5.66 6.71
CA GLU A 56 5.28 4.95 6.84
C GLU A 56 5.52 3.46 7.13
N ARG A 57 6.57 2.87 6.54
CA ARG A 57 6.99 1.49 6.85
C ARG A 57 7.31 1.32 8.34
N GLU A 58 8.11 2.21 8.93
CA GLU A 58 8.48 2.12 10.36
C GLU A 58 7.25 2.20 11.27
N VAL A 59 6.31 3.10 10.94
CA VAL A 59 5.05 3.22 11.69
C VAL A 59 4.25 1.92 11.60
N ILE A 60 4.13 1.33 10.41
CA ILE A 60 3.37 0.08 10.22
C ILE A 60 4.04 -1.10 10.92
N ALA A 61 5.37 -1.18 10.91
CA ALA A 61 6.10 -2.25 11.60
C ALA A 61 5.86 -2.25 13.12
N GLY A 62 5.55 -1.10 13.72
CA GLY A 62 5.25 -0.98 15.15
C GLY A 62 3.81 -1.33 15.56
N ILE A 63 2.88 -1.38 14.61
CA ILE A 63 1.44 -1.61 14.88
C ILE A 63 0.94 -2.98 14.38
N VAL A 64 1.64 -3.58 13.41
CA VAL A 64 1.23 -4.86 12.82
C VAL A 64 1.78 -6.03 13.65
N PRO A 65 0.97 -7.07 13.93
CA PRO A 65 1.43 -8.27 14.62
C PRO A 65 2.64 -8.91 13.93
N ALA A 66 3.61 -9.35 14.74
CA ALA A 66 4.75 -10.10 14.24
C ALA A 66 4.28 -11.38 13.52
N GLY A 67 4.83 -11.63 12.33
CA GLY A 67 4.49 -12.80 11.51
C GLY A 67 3.32 -12.61 10.55
N LEU A 68 2.68 -11.44 10.52
CA LEU A 68 1.68 -11.13 9.50
C LEU A 68 2.33 -11.02 8.12
N ALA A 69 1.82 -11.80 7.15
CA ALA A 69 2.37 -11.88 5.80
C ALA A 69 1.86 -10.78 4.86
N SER A 70 0.59 -10.37 5.02
CA SER A 70 0.00 -9.27 4.25
C SER A 70 -1.19 -8.61 4.97
N LEU A 71 -1.52 -7.41 4.51
CA LEU A 71 -2.73 -6.66 4.87
C LEU A 71 -3.55 -6.35 3.63
N ILE A 72 -4.86 -6.45 3.73
CA ILE A 72 -5.79 -6.13 2.65
C ILE A 72 -6.37 -4.74 2.86
N GLY A 73 -6.43 -3.97 1.78
CA GLY A 73 -7.00 -2.64 1.76
C GLY A 73 -7.59 -2.32 0.40
N GLN A 74 -7.87 -1.04 0.20
CA GLN A 74 -8.41 -0.48 -1.04
C GLN A 74 -7.79 0.88 -1.33
N ILE A 75 -7.77 1.26 -2.59
CA ILE A 75 -7.36 2.61 -3.01
C ILE A 75 -8.44 3.60 -2.58
N ASP A 76 -8.07 4.55 -1.73
CA ASP A 76 -8.96 5.60 -1.24
C ASP A 76 -8.88 6.85 -2.12
N ALA A 77 -7.68 7.17 -2.63
CA ALA A 77 -7.49 8.28 -3.56
C ALA A 77 -6.28 8.09 -4.47
N LEU A 78 -6.35 8.70 -5.66
CA LEU A 78 -5.25 8.83 -6.60
C LEU A 78 -4.82 10.29 -6.64
N VAL A 79 -3.60 10.58 -6.19
CA VAL A 79 -3.08 11.95 -6.07
C VAL A 79 -1.98 12.16 -7.12
N PRO A 80 -2.26 12.89 -8.22
CA PRO A 80 -1.22 13.23 -9.17
C PRO A 80 -0.20 14.17 -8.52
N ARG A 81 1.09 14.03 -8.86
CA ARG A 81 2.08 15.01 -8.42
C ARG A 81 1.90 16.32 -9.19
N PRO A 82 1.98 17.48 -8.52
CA PRO A 82 2.15 18.75 -9.20
C PRO A 82 3.36 18.65 -10.15
N GLN A 83 3.24 19.19 -11.37
CA GLN A 83 4.29 19.27 -12.39
C GLN A 83 4.66 17.97 -13.15
N ARG A 84 3.87 16.88 -13.05
CA ARG A 84 4.07 15.63 -13.82
C ARG A 84 5.45 14.96 -13.65
N GLN A 85 6.21 15.30 -12.61
CA GLN A 85 7.50 14.66 -12.36
C GLN A 85 7.31 13.36 -11.56
N GLY A 86 7.42 12.23 -12.26
CA GLY A 86 7.36 10.87 -11.72
C GLY A 86 5.95 10.36 -11.42
N ALA A 87 5.84 9.08 -11.03
CA ALA A 87 4.57 8.49 -10.64
C ALA A 87 3.90 9.21 -9.45
N GLY A 88 2.57 9.38 -9.57
CA GLY A 88 1.70 9.95 -8.55
C GLY A 88 1.75 9.20 -7.21
N ARG A 89 1.08 9.74 -6.19
CA ARG A 89 0.88 9.04 -4.92
C ARG A 89 -0.47 8.33 -4.96
N ILE A 90 -0.52 7.09 -4.51
CA ILE A 90 -1.77 6.35 -4.36
C ILE A 90 -2.04 6.24 -2.86
N HIS A 91 -3.10 6.88 -2.39
CA HIS A 91 -3.54 6.78 -1.01
C HIS A 91 -4.39 5.52 -0.87
N ILE A 92 -4.11 4.74 0.17
CA ILE A 92 -4.75 3.47 0.44
C ILE A 92 -5.31 3.46 1.85
N ARG A 93 -6.49 2.87 1.99
CA ARG A 93 -7.09 2.56 3.28
C ARG A 93 -6.99 1.06 3.53
N VAL A 94 -6.41 0.69 4.66
CA VAL A 94 -6.27 -0.69 5.11
C VAL A 94 -7.25 -0.91 6.25
N ASN A 95 -8.06 -1.95 6.13
CA ASN A 95 -8.93 -2.41 7.19
C ASN A 95 -8.44 -3.82 7.60
N ALA A 96 -7.91 -3.96 8.80
CA ALA A 96 -7.59 -5.28 9.35
C ALA A 96 -8.58 -5.59 10.49
N GLU A 97 -9.22 -6.74 10.41
CA GLU A 97 -10.00 -7.36 11.48
C GLU A 97 -9.13 -8.23 12.38
#